data_AF-A0AAW2NNR3-F1
#
_entry.id   AF-A0AAW2NNR3-F1
#
_cell.length_a   1.000
_cell.length_b   1.000
_cell.length_c   1.000
_cell.angle_alpha   90.00
_cell.angle_beta   90.00
_cell.angle_gamma   90.00
#
_symmetry.space_group_name_H-M   'P 1'
#
loop_
_entity.id
_entity.type
_entity.pdbx_description
1 polymer ?
#
loop_
_entity_poly.entity_id
_entity_poly.type
_entity_poly.pdbx_seq_one_letter_code
_entity_poly.pdbx_strand_id
1 'polypeptide(L)'
;MECADLGKVLCLPIFGGLPQWAVVGDTFPVGCAFDESIVHHKYFKDNPDFNNPAYNTKNGIYKEGCGLDKILMSWGHDEYMYLVCKENGSTLPSAALFIIRFHSFYSMHKAGAYTHLMNEEDKKNLEWLKKFK
;
A
#
# COMPACT_ATOMS: atom_id res chain seq x y z
N MET A 1 -18.68 2.82 -1.02
CA MET A 1 -18.08 1.68 -0.30
C MET A 1 -17.52 2.25 0.99
N GLU A 2 -18.31 2.22 2.07
CA GLU A 2 -18.00 2.88 3.34
C GLU A 2 -16.87 2.17 4.12
N CYS A 3 -16.48 0.96 3.71
CA CYS A 3 -15.58 0.10 4.47
C CYS A 3 -14.07 0.41 4.33
N ALA A 4 -13.63 1.10 3.26
CA ALA A 4 -12.19 1.23 2.95
C ALA A 4 -11.40 1.91 4.08
N ASP A 5 -12.04 2.85 4.78
CA ASP A 5 -11.43 3.64 5.85
C ASP A 5 -11.66 3.08 7.27
N LEU A 6 -12.42 1.99 7.42
CA LEU A 6 -12.72 1.43 8.74
C LEU A 6 -11.47 0.93 9.47
N GLY A 7 -10.36 0.66 8.77
CA GLY A 7 -9.09 0.35 9.40
C GLY A 7 -8.50 1.48 10.26
N LYS A 8 -9.02 2.72 10.13
CA LYS A 8 -8.61 3.86 10.96
C LYS A 8 -8.97 3.70 12.44
N VAL A 9 -9.77 2.69 12.80
CA VAL A 9 -10.03 2.31 14.20
C VAL A 9 -8.74 2.01 14.98
N LEU A 10 -7.62 1.67 14.32
CA LEU A 10 -6.31 1.48 14.94
C LEU A 10 -5.82 2.70 15.76
N CYS A 11 -6.30 3.91 15.45
CA CYS A 11 -6.03 5.12 16.24
C CYS A 11 -6.73 5.11 17.62
N LEU A 12 -7.77 4.30 17.81
CA LEU A 12 -8.53 4.25 19.05
C LEU A 12 -7.76 3.45 20.11
N PRO A 13 -7.74 3.87 21.38
CA PRO A 13 -7.03 3.16 22.45
C PRO A 13 -7.38 1.68 22.56
N ILE A 14 -8.64 1.33 22.34
CA ILE A 14 -9.14 -0.05 22.44
C ILE A 14 -8.66 -0.98 21.31
N PHE A 15 -8.15 -0.42 20.20
CA PHE A 15 -7.64 -1.15 19.03
C PHE A 15 -6.12 -1.02 18.86
N GLY A 16 -5.43 -0.44 19.85
CA GLY A 16 -3.97 -0.32 19.89
C GLY A 16 -3.46 1.11 20.11
N GLY A 17 -4.30 2.13 19.89
CA GLY A 17 -3.91 3.53 20.08
C GLY A 17 -2.68 3.94 19.27
N LEU A 18 -2.55 3.39 18.05
CA LEU A 18 -1.38 3.63 17.21
C LEU A 18 -1.27 5.12 16.83
N PRO A 19 -0.05 5.65 16.70
CA PRO A 19 0.13 7.01 16.21
C PRO A 19 -0.38 7.11 14.76
N GLN A 20 -0.93 8.27 14.39
CA GLN A 20 -1.59 8.45 13.09
C GLN A 20 -0.68 8.11 11.89
N TRP A 21 0.63 8.38 11.97
CA TRP A 21 1.56 8.06 10.89
C TRP A 21 1.70 6.55 10.61
N ALA A 22 1.29 5.69 11.54
CA ALA A 22 1.26 4.24 11.40
C ALA A 22 -0.15 3.71 11.06
N VAL A 23 -1.10 4.59 10.74
CA VAL A 23 -2.51 4.24 10.46
C VAL A 23 -3.01 4.90 9.19
N VAL A 24 -2.81 6.21 9.03
CA VAL A 24 -3.34 7.01 7.92
C VAL A 24 -2.24 7.51 7.00
N GLY A 25 -2.63 8.02 5.84
CA GLY A 25 -1.74 8.65 4.87
C GLY A 25 -1.50 7.79 3.63
N ASP A 26 -0.77 8.37 2.68
CA ASP A 26 -0.41 7.69 1.44
C ASP A 26 0.52 6.50 1.75
N THR A 27 0.25 5.36 1.12
CA THR A 27 1.05 4.14 1.30
C THR A 27 2.10 3.99 0.21
N PHE A 28 3.18 3.28 0.53
CA PHE A 28 4.29 3.01 -0.38
C PHE A 28 4.91 1.63 -0.09
N PRO A 29 5.54 0.98 -1.08
CA PRO A 29 6.30 -0.24 -0.86
C PRO A 29 7.50 0.00 0.06
N VAL A 30 7.72 -0.87 1.03
CA VAL A 30 8.97 -0.92 1.81
C VAL A 30 9.89 -1.99 1.25
N GLY A 31 11.19 -1.96 1.54
CA GLY A 31 12.14 -2.96 1.05
C GLY A 31 12.55 -2.79 -0.42
N CYS A 32 12.18 -1.69 -1.07
CA CYS A 32 12.72 -1.21 -2.34
C CYS A 32 12.84 0.32 -2.32
N ALA A 33 13.43 0.91 -3.37
CA ALA A 33 13.70 2.34 -3.41
C ALA A 33 12.41 3.17 -3.34
N PHE A 34 12.44 4.24 -2.53
CA PHE A 34 11.35 5.21 -2.43
C PHE A 34 11.33 6.09 -3.68
N ASP A 35 10.23 6.04 -4.43
CA ASP A 35 10.02 6.81 -5.65
C ASP A 35 9.73 8.28 -5.32
N GLU A 36 10.25 9.20 -6.11
CA GLU A 36 10.12 10.65 -5.89
C GLU A 36 8.67 11.16 -5.92
N SER A 37 7.75 10.38 -6.49
CA SER A 37 6.31 10.68 -6.48
C SER A 37 5.64 10.53 -5.11
N ILE A 38 6.28 9.88 -4.12
CA ILE A 38 5.73 9.77 -2.77
C ILE A 38 5.71 11.17 -2.13
N VAL A 39 4.56 11.52 -1.53
CA VAL A 39 4.38 12.82 -0.87
C VAL A 39 5.44 13.04 0.19
N HIS A 40 6.08 14.21 0.13
CA HIS A 40 7.20 14.59 1.00
C HIS A 40 8.42 13.67 0.95
N HIS A 41 8.74 13.11 -0.23
CA HIS A 41 9.88 12.22 -0.48
C HIS A 41 11.20 12.62 0.22
N LYS A 42 11.48 13.93 0.31
CA LYS A 42 12.67 14.48 0.98
C LYS A 42 12.93 13.95 2.39
N TYR A 43 11.89 13.54 3.14
CA TYR A 43 12.04 13.02 4.50
C TYR A 43 12.50 11.55 4.55
N PHE A 44 12.45 10.81 3.44
CA PHE A 44 12.98 9.44 3.41
C PHE A 44 14.49 9.37 3.58
N LYS A 45 15.24 10.47 3.38
CA LYS A 45 16.69 10.50 3.61
C LYS A 45 17.08 10.09 5.03
N ASP A 46 16.18 10.32 6.00
CA ASP A 46 16.38 9.96 7.40
C ASP A 46 15.88 8.54 7.73
N ASN A 47 15.23 7.86 6.78
CA ASN A 47 14.83 6.47 6.93
C ASN A 47 16.07 5.56 6.76
N PRO A 48 16.36 4.64 7.70
CA PRO A 48 17.52 3.74 7.60
C PRO A 48 17.54 2.89 6.32
N ASP A 49 16.37 2.59 5.74
CA ASP A 49 16.28 1.80 4.52
C ASP A 49 16.69 2.59 3.26
N PHE A 50 16.70 3.92 3.31
CA PHE A 50 17.03 4.77 2.15
C PHE A 50 18.45 4.53 1.64
N ASN A 51 19.41 4.33 2.56
CA ASN A 51 20.81 4.07 2.22
C ASN A 51 21.18 2.58 2.34
N ASN A 52 20.22 1.70 2.64
CA ASN A 52 20.46 0.27 2.77
C ASN A 52 20.68 -0.36 1.39
N PRO A 53 21.85 -0.95 1.07
CA PRO A 53 22.12 -1.55 -0.24
C PRO A 53 21.14 -2.67 -0.64
N ALA A 54 20.47 -3.31 0.32
CA ALA A 54 19.47 -4.32 0.04
C ALA A 54 18.14 -3.73 -0.46
N TYR A 55 17.84 -2.46 -0.11
CA TYR A 55 16.54 -1.83 -0.34
C TYR A 55 16.62 -0.62 -1.26
N ASN A 56 17.77 0.03 -1.41
CA ASN A 56 17.93 1.26 -2.18
C ASN A 56 17.98 1.08 -3.71
N THR A 57 17.64 -0.11 -4.21
CA THR A 57 17.53 -0.37 -5.66
C THR A 57 16.06 -0.36 -6.11
N LYS A 58 15.83 -0.19 -7.42
CA LYS A 58 14.49 -0.12 -8.02
C LYS A 58 13.54 -1.25 -7.56
N ASN A 59 14.08 -2.46 -7.42
CA ASN A 59 13.29 -3.63 -7.01
C ASN A 59 13.57 -4.05 -5.56
N GLY A 60 14.72 -3.65 -4.98
CA GLY A 60 15.12 -4.07 -3.64
C GLY A 60 15.05 -5.58 -3.47
N ILE A 61 14.24 -6.04 -2.52
CA ILE A 61 14.01 -7.47 -2.25
C ILE A 61 13.03 -8.15 -3.20
N TYR A 62 12.36 -7.41 -4.08
CA TYR A 62 11.28 -7.93 -4.92
C TYR A 62 11.76 -8.41 -6.29
N LYS A 63 11.03 -9.38 -6.83
CA LYS A 63 11.16 -9.77 -8.23
C LYS A 63 10.27 -8.89 -9.10
N GLU A 64 10.75 -8.50 -10.27
CA GLU A 64 9.95 -7.78 -11.26
C GLU A 64 8.68 -8.57 -11.64
N GLY A 65 7.54 -7.89 -11.70
CA GLY A 65 6.23 -8.46 -12.01
C GLY A 65 5.74 -9.51 -11.00
N CYS A 66 6.22 -9.50 -9.75
CA CYS A 66 5.84 -10.51 -8.76
C CYS A 66 4.37 -10.46 -8.35
N GLY A 67 3.71 -9.32 -8.56
CA GLY A 67 2.37 -9.04 -8.07
C GLY A 67 2.38 -8.23 -6.79
N LEU A 68 1.47 -7.27 -6.68
CA LEU A 68 1.33 -6.41 -5.49
C LEU A 68 0.90 -7.20 -4.26
N ASP A 69 0.32 -8.39 -4.43
CA ASP A 69 -0.01 -9.29 -3.34
C ASP A 69 1.21 -9.73 -2.51
N LYS A 70 2.40 -9.71 -3.13
CA LYS A 70 3.70 -10.08 -2.54
C LYS A 70 4.55 -8.90 -2.11
N ILE A 71 4.06 -7.68 -2.35
CA ILE A 71 4.76 -6.46 -1.95
C ILE A 71 4.38 -6.13 -0.52
N LEU A 72 5.39 -5.88 0.32
CA LEU A 72 5.16 -5.35 1.66
C LEU A 72 4.94 -3.85 1.54
N MET A 73 3.73 -3.42 1.88
CA MET A 73 3.36 -2.01 1.92
C MET A 73 3.66 -1.41 3.31
N SER A 74 3.91 -0.11 3.36
CA SER A 74 3.91 0.66 4.60
C SER A 74 2.63 0.37 5.40
N TRP A 75 2.77 0.01 6.67
CA TRP A 75 1.64 -0.38 7.51
C TRP A 75 0.63 0.76 7.70
N GLY A 76 -0.66 0.44 7.63
CA GLY A 76 -1.75 1.39 7.80
C GLY A 76 -3.12 0.75 7.63
N HIS A 77 -4.15 1.60 7.57
CA HIS A 77 -5.55 1.19 7.49
C HIS A 77 -5.89 0.33 6.27
N ASP A 78 -5.27 0.58 5.11
CA ASP A 78 -5.47 -0.21 3.89
C ASP A 78 -5.15 -1.70 4.11
N GLU A 79 -3.91 -2.02 4.50
CA GLU A 79 -3.45 -3.39 4.70
C GLU A 79 -4.22 -4.06 5.85
N TYR A 80 -4.43 -3.32 6.95
CA TYR A 80 -5.21 -3.82 8.08
C TYR A 80 -6.63 -4.21 7.67
N MET A 81 -7.34 -3.32 6.96
CA MET A 81 -8.72 -3.59 6.57
C MET A 81 -8.81 -4.71 5.52
N TYR A 82 -7.84 -4.81 4.62
CA TYR A 82 -7.71 -5.94 3.70
C TYR A 82 -7.57 -7.27 4.46
N LEU A 83 -6.69 -7.33 5.47
CA LEU A 83 -6.51 -8.52 6.31
C LEU A 83 -7.79 -8.84 7.08
N VAL A 84 -8.47 -7.85 7.67
CA VAL A 84 -9.76 -8.05 8.34
C VAL A 84 -10.77 -8.68 7.38
N CYS A 85 -10.91 -8.18 6.15
CA CYS A 85 -11.80 -8.76 5.16
C CYS A 85 -11.42 -10.21 4.82
N LYS A 86 -10.13 -10.50 4.62
CA LYS A 86 -9.63 -11.81 4.26
C LYS A 86 -9.87 -12.84 5.37
N GLU A 87 -9.48 -12.50 6.60
CA GLU A 87 -9.57 -13.40 7.76
C GLU A 87 -11.02 -13.62 8.22
N ASN A 88 -11.92 -12.69 7.94
CA ASN A 88 -13.36 -12.85 8.22
C ASN A 88 -14.14 -13.50 7.07
N GLY A 89 -13.47 -14.03 6.04
CA GLY A 89 -14.12 -14.75 4.94
C GLY A 89 -15.05 -13.87 4.10
N SER A 90 -14.70 -12.60 3.91
CA SER A 90 -15.47 -11.66 3.10
C SER A 90 -15.76 -12.20 1.70
N THR A 91 -16.99 -12.01 1.22
CA THR A 91 -17.46 -12.41 -0.12
C THR A 91 -17.30 -11.29 -1.16
N LEU A 92 -16.58 -10.21 -0.82
CA LEU A 92 -16.31 -9.12 -1.74
C LEU A 92 -15.51 -9.61 -2.96
N PRO A 93 -15.78 -9.06 -4.16
CA PRO A 93 -15.01 -9.41 -5.35
C PRO A 93 -13.56 -8.94 -5.23
N SER A 94 -12.64 -9.57 -5.98
CA SER A 94 -11.21 -9.26 -5.96
C SER A 94 -10.93 -7.77 -6.20
N ALA A 95 -11.65 -7.13 -7.12
CA ALA A 95 -11.52 -5.70 -7.39
C ALA A 95 -11.86 -4.82 -6.15
N ALA A 96 -12.85 -5.19 -5.35
CA ALA A 96 -13.19 -4.46 -4.13
C ALA A 96 -12.13 -4.64 -3.04
N LEU A 97 -11.59 -5.86 -2.89
CA LEU A 97 -10.47 -6.11 -1.96
C LEU A 97 -9.19 -5.38 -2.39
N PHE A 98 -8.93 -5.31 -3.70
CA PHE A 98 -7.83 -4.54 -4.27
C PHE A 98 -7.98 -3.04 -3.98
N ILE A 99 -9.19 -2.50 -4.13
CA ILE A 99 -9.48 -1.11 -3.76
C ILE A 99 -9.21 -0.89 -2.27
N ILE A 100 -9.74 -1.73 -1.39
CA ILE A 100 -9.50 -1.61 0.07
C ILE A 100 -7.99 -1.58 0.37
N ARG A 101 -7.21 -2.46 -0.25
CA ARG A 101 -5.78 -2.62 0.03
C ARG A 101 -4.88 -1.52 -0.58
N PHE A 102 -5.29 -0.87 -1.66
CA PHE A 102 -4.40 0.02 -2.42
C PHE A 102 -4.97 1.42 -2.67
N HIS A 103 -6.09 1.79 -2.03
CA HIS A 103 -6.71 3.11 -2.22
C HIS A 103 -5.91 4.29 -1.66
N SER A 104 -4.91 4.03 -0.81
CA SER A 104 -3.96 5.05 -0.35
C SER A 104 -2.64 5.01 -1.12
N PHE A 105 -2.47 4.11 -2.09
CA PHE A 105 -1.21 3.96 -2.85
C PHE A 105 -1.12 4.95 -4.02
N TYR A 106 -1.12 6.25 -3.70
CA TYR A 106 -1.19 7.33 -4.70
C TYR A 106 -0.03 7.35 -5.70
N SER A 107 1.19 7.01 -5.27
CA SER A 107 2.34 6.91 -6.19
C SER A 107 2.08 5.94 -7.34
N MET A 108 1.35 4.86 -7.09
CA MET A 108 0.94 3.93 -8.14
C MET A 108 -0.24 4.47 -8.95
N HIS A 109 -1.40 4.67 -8.33
CA HIS A 109 -2.63 4.89 -9.09
C HIS A 109 -2.81 6.32 -9.62
N LYS A 110 -2.03 7.29 -9.13
CA LYS A 110 -2.04 8.68 -9.60
C LYS A 110 -0.78 9.05 -10.39
N ALA A 111 0.40 8.61 -9.94
CA ALA A 111 1.68 8.96 -10.59
C ALA A 111 2.26 7.88 -11.52
N GLY A 112 1.74 6.64 -11.48
CA GLY A 112 2.20 5.55 -12.34
C GLY A 112 3.52 4.90 -11.91
N ALA A 113 4.01 5.22 -10.70
CA ALA A 113 5.18 4.57 -10.12
C ALA A 113 4.88 3.11 -9.74
N TYR A 114 5.95 2.34 -9.51
CA TYR A 114 5.89 0.94 -9.07
C TYR A 114 5.17 -0.06 -10.01
N THR A 115 4.84 0.35 -11.24
CA THR A 115 4.21 -0.53 -12.25
C THR A 115 5.06 -1.73 -12.65
N HIS A 116 6.39 -1.67 -12.43
CA HIS A 116 7.30 -2.80 -12.64
C HIS A 116 7.07 -3.96 -11.65
N LEU A 117 6.40 -3.74 -10.52
CA LEU A 117 6.09 -4.80 -9.55
C LEU A 117 4.74 -5.48 -9.83
N MET A 118 3.89 -4.86 -10.64
CA MET A 118 2.53 -5.31 -10.92
C MET A 118 2.48 -6.53 -11.84
N ASN A 119 1.59 -7.47 -11.54
CA ASN A 119 1.22 -8.55 -12.45
C ASN A 119 0.00 -8.17 -13.32
N GLU A 120 -0.48 -9.09 -14.17
CA GLU A 120 -1.61 -8.83 -15.06
C GLU A 120 -2.96 -8.67 -14.33
N GLU A 121 -3.14 -9.28 -13.16
CA GLU A 121 -4.33 -9.10 -12.34
C GLU A 121 -4.35 -7.71 -11.69
N ASP A 122 -3.22 -7.26 -11.16
CA ASP A 122 -3.07 -5.92 -10.57
C ASP A 122 -3.41 -4.84 -11.60
N LYS A 123 -2.93 -4.99 -12.84
CA LYS A 123 -3.22 -4.05 -13.94
C LYS A 123 -4.71 -3.98 -14.25
N LYS A 124 -5.43 -5.10 -14.21
CA LYS A 124 -6.90 -5.13 -14.40
C LYS A 124 -7.64 -4.47 -13.24
N ASN A 125 -7.22 -4.73 -12.01
CA ASN A 125 -7.85 -4.17 -10.81
C ASN A 125 -7.55 -2.66 -10.65
N LEU A 126 -6.40 -2.20 -11.12
CA LEU A 126 -6.03 -0.79 -11.12
C LEU A 126 -7.06 0.08 -11.86
N GLU A 127 -7.66 -0.43 -12.93
CA GLU A 127 -8.71 0.29 -13.67
C GLU A 127 -9.99 0.48 -12.85
N TRP A 128 -10.30 -0.44 -11.92
CA TRP A 128 -11.39 -0.25 -10.96
C TRP A 128 -11.03 0.76 -9.88
N LEU A 129 -9.79 0.70 -9.39
CA LEU A 129 -9.30 1.64 -8.39
C LEU A 129 -9.29 3.08 -8.90
N LYS A 130 -8.86 3.31 -10.14
CA LYS A 130 -8.90 4.65 -10.77
C LYS A 130 -10.32 5.21 -10.91
N LYS A 131 -11.35 4.36 -10.99
CA LYS A 131 -12.76 4.80 -11.03
C LYS A 131 -13.34 5.06 -9.65
N PHE A 132 -12.75 4.48 -8.61
CA PHE A 132 -13.18 4.66 -7.23
C PHE A 132 -12.73 5.99 -6.64
N LYS A 133 -11.61 6.55 -7.12
CA LYS A 133 -11.05 7.84 -6.73
C LYS A 133 -11.42 8.95 -7.71
#